data_AF-A0A350M5N1-F1
#
_entry.id   AF-A0A350M5N1-F1
#
_cell.length_a   1.000
_cell.length_b   1.000
_cell.length_c   1.000
_cell.angle_alpha   90.00
_cell.angle_beta   90.00
_cell.angle_gamma   90.00
#
_symmetry.space_group_name_H-M   'P 1'
#
loop_
_entity.id
_entity.type
_entity.pdbx_description
1 polymer ?
#
loop_
_entity_poly.entity_id
_entity_poly.type
_entity_poly.pdbx_seq_one_letter_code
_entity_poly.pdbx_strand_id
1 'polypeptide(L)'
;MELGWYFNYFINTSKTMDYAIVDSKKSGKQTIINLKNNGDFPMPVDLTLTKKDGHVLRFHIPIEMTMGSKIHADNKEVVNCTPWPWTSPSYQLKIDLARKDIEIIEIDPEKRTMDINRENNVYPGKH
;
A
#
# COMPACT_ATOMS: atom_id res chain seq x y z
N MET A 1 16.78 -19.22 -2.20
CA MET A 1 15.82 -20.35 -2.25
C MET A 1 14.83 -20.17 -1.10
N GLU A 2 13.81 -19.31 -1.21
CA GLU A 2 12.76 -19.19 -0.16
C GLU A 2 11.40 -18.69 -0.69
N LEU A 3 11.16 -18.67 -2.01
CA LEU A 3 9.86 -18.22 -2.54
C LEU A 3 8.83 -19.35 -2.66
N GLY A 4 9.29 -20.60 -2.77
CA GLY A 4 8.41 -21.74 -3.05
C GLY A 4 7.46 -22.07 -1.89
N TRP A 5 7.91 -21.92 -0.64
CA TRP A 5 7.06 -22.20 0.51
C TRP A 5 6.00 -21.10 0.73
N TYR A 6 6.35 -19.83 0.48
CA TYR A 6 5.42 -18.69 0.51
C TYR A 6 4.35 -18.84 -0.59
N PHE A 7 4.75 -19.15 -1.82
CA PHE A 7 3.82 -19.34 -2.94
C PHE A 7 2.92 -20.57 -2.77
N ASN A 8 3.44 -21.67 -2.21
CA ASN A 8 2.65 -22.87 -1.91
C ASN A 8 1.66 -22.67 -0.76
N TYR A 9 2.01 -21.83 0.24
CA TYR A 9 1.07 -21.41 1.29
C TYR A 9 -0.01 -20.47 0.72
N PHE A 10 0.36 -19.62 -0.23
CA PHE A 10 -0.49 -18.66 -0.94
C PHE A 10 -1.56 -19.31 -1.84
N ILE A 11 -1.22 -20.36 -2.60
CA ILE A 11 -2.17 -21.02 -3.53
C ILE A 11 -3.22 -21.87 -2.80
N ASN A 12 -2.92 -22.39 -1.59
CA ASN A 12 -3.76 -23.37 -0.91
C ASN A 12 -4.66 -22.81 0.21
N THR A 13 -4.67 -21.50 0.45
CA THR A 13 -5.40 -20.95 1.60
C THR A 13 -6.41 -19.88 1.19
N SER A 14 -7.65 -19.99 1.67
CA SER A 14 -8.71 -18.97 1.54
C SER A 14 -8.45 -17.74 2.43
N LYS A 15 -7.21 -17.24 2.47
CA LYS A 15 -6.87 -16.06 3.28
C LYS A 15 -7.27 -14.80 2.55
N THR A 16 -7.95 -13.93 3.26
CA THR A 16 -8.44 -12.66 2.74
C THR A 16 -7.40 -11.58 2.93
N MET A 17 -7.17 -10.78 1.89
CA MET A 17 -6.47 -9.51 1.99
C MET A 17 -7.53 -8.44 2.26
N ASP A 18 -7.30 -7.59 3.26
CA ASP A 18 -8.14 -6.44 3.57
C ASP A 18 -7.20 -5.32 4.01
N TYR A 19 -6.81 -4.49 3.06
CA TYR A 19 -6.08 -3.27 3.35
C TYR A 19 -7.06 -2.11 3.44
N ALA A 20 -6.74 -1.14 4.29
CA ALA A 20 -7.59 0.01 4.49
C ALA A 20 -6.76 1.26 4.64
N ILE A 21 -7.15 2.32 3.95
CA ILE A 21 -6.68 3.68 4.26
C ILE A 21 -7.54 4.20 5.41
N VAL A 22 -6.97 4.22 6.61
CA VAL A 22 -7.68 4.66 7.82
C VAL A 22 -7.86 6.17 7.84
N ASP A 23 -6.79 6.90 7.57
CA ASP A 23 -6.82 8.36 7.55
C ASP A 23 -5.58 8.94 6.88
N SER A 24 -5.66 10.20 6.42
CA SER A 24 -4.48 10.95 5.99
C SER A 24 -4.39 12.31 6.66
N LYS A 25 -3.37 12.46 7.51
CA LYS A 25 -3.17 13.64 8.36
C LYS A 25 -2.10 14.55 7.78
N LYS A 26 -2.33 15.86 7.91
CA LYS A 26 -1.31 16.88 7.63
C LYS A 26 -0.28 16.90 8.75
N SER A 27 0.99 16.83 8.40
CA SER A 27 2.13 17.00 9.31
C SER A 27 3.07 18.07 8.76
N GLY A 28 2.77 19.34 9.04
CA GLY A 28 3.54 20.47 8.50
C GLY A 28 3.48 20.55 6.97
N LYS A 29 4.63 20.30 6.31
CA LYS A 29 4.78 20.19 4.85
C LYS A 29 4.59 18.76 4.31
N GLN A 30 4.50 17.78 5.21
CA GLN A 30 4.36 16.37 4.90
C GLN A 30 2.90 15.90 5.11
N THR A 31 2.58 14.74 4.57
CA THR A 31 1.35 14.01 4.86
C THR A 31 1.69 12.66 5.45
N ILE A 32 0.91 12.25 6.45
CA ILE A 32 1.00 10.94 7.08
C ILE A 32 -0.25 10.17 6.68
N ILE A 33 -0.08 9.10 5.91
CA ILE A 33 -1.15 8.19 5.52
C ILE A 33 -1.10 6.99 6.45
N ASN A 34 -2.18 6.76 7.19
CA ASN A 34 -2.32 5.63 8.09
C ASN A 34 -3.02 4.49 7.35
N LEU A 35 -2.32 3.38 7.22
CA LEU A 35 -2.81 2.15 6.60
C LEU A 35 -3.05 1.11 7.69
N LYS A 36 -4.03 0.25 7.44
CA LYS A 36 -4.31 -0.90 8.30
C LYS A 36 -4.47 -2.14 7.44
N ASN A 37 -3.92 -3.25 7.93
CA ASN A 37 -4.18 -4.58 7.40
C ASN A 37 -5.15 -5.27 8.37
N ASN A 38 -6.37 -5.56 7.90
CA ASN A 38 -7.36 -6.36 8.62
C ASN A 38 -7.37 -7.82 8.14
N GLY A 39 -6.59 -8.15 7.10
CA GLY A 39 -6.48 -9.48 6.55
C GLY A 39 -5.54 -10.39 7.35
N ASP A 40 -5.69 -11.69 7.14
CA ASP A 40 -4.83 -12.73 7.74
C ASP A 40 -3.51 -12.94 7.00
N PHE A 41 -3.29 -12.17 5.93
CA PHE A 41 -2.15 -12.36 5.03
C PHE A 41 -1.45 -11.05 4.72
N PRO A 42 -0.14 -10.96 5.01
CA PRO A 42 0.66 -9.81 4.62
C PRO A 42 1.14 -10.00 3.16
N MET A 43 0.69 -9.10 2.27
CA MET A 43 1.20 -8.83 0.92
C MET A 43 1.81 -7.41 0.77
N PRO A 44 2.76 -7.21 -0.16
CA PRO A 44 3.23 -5.88 -0.55
C PRO A 44 2.06 -5.02 -1.04
N VAL A 45 2.09 -3.73 -0.74
CA VAL A 45 0.99 -2.80 -1.06
C VAL A 45 1.47 -1.78 -2.09
N ASP A 46 0.78 -1.72 -3.22
CA ASP A 46 0.95 -0.66 -4.21
C ASP A 46 -0.05 0.45 -3.95
N LEU A 47 0.45 1.67 -3.82
CA LEU A 47 -0.31 2.84 -3.43
C LEU A 47 -0.16 3.93 -4.49
N THR A 48 -1.26 4.38 -5.04
CA THR A 48 -1.31 5.44 -6.04
C THR A 48 -1.92 6.69 -5.42
N LEU A 49 -1.27 7.82 -5.65
CA LEU A 49 -1.71 9.12 -5.16
C LEU A 49 -1.89 10.04 -6.35
N THR A 50 -3.12 10.50 -6.54
CA THR A 50 -3.46 11.50 -7.55
C THR A 50 -3.48 12.88 -6.89
N LYS A 51 -2.64 13.77 -7.41
CA LYS A 51 -2.58 15.17 -6.99
C LYS A 51 -3.65 15.98 -7.71
N LYS A 52 -4.05 17.11 -7.11
CA LYS A 52 -5.04 18.04 -7.69
C LYS A 52 -4.60 18.69 -9.00
N ASP A 53 -3.31 18.66 -9.31
CA ASP A 53 -2.76 19.14 -10.58
C ASP A 53 -2.79 18.05 -11.68
N GLY A 54 -3.36 16.87 -11.39
CA GLY A 54 -3.45 15.72 -12.30
C GLY A 54 -2.22 14.83 -12.30
N HIS A 55 -1.15 15.18 -11.56
CA HIS A 55 0.03 14.32 -11.46
C HIS A 55 -0.24 13.10 -10.57
N VAL A 56 0.18 11.93 -11.04
CA VAL A 56 0.03 10.67 -10.33
C VAL A 56 1.37 10.23 -9.77
N LEU A 57 1.43 9.95 -8.47
CA LEU A 57 2.59 9.39 -7.78
C LEU A 57 2.30 7.95 -7.38
N ARG A 58 3.28 7.07 -7.59
CA ARG A 58 3.17 5.65 -7.24
C ARG A 58 4.16 5.33 -6.13
N PHE A 59 3.68 4.62 -5.12
CA PHE A 59 4.43 4.20 -3.95
C PHE A 59 4.32 2.69 -3.82
N HIS A 60 5.44 2.03 -3.61
CA HIS A 60 5.47 0.59 -3.37
C HIS A 60 5.92 0.34 -1.92
N ILE A 61 5.05 -0.28 -1.14
CA ILE A 61 5.32 -0.65 0.25
C ILE A 61 5.64 -2.16 0.29
N PRO A 62 6.93 -2.55 0.33
CA PRO A 62 7.29 -3.95 0.47
C PRO A 62 6.97 -4.45 1.88
N ILE A 63 6.82 -5.76 2.05
CA ILE A 63 6.85 -6.36 3.39
C ILE A 63 8.29 -6.65 3.76
N GLU A 64 8.57 -6.58 5.06
CA GLU A 64 9.88 -6.95 5.62
C GLU A 64 10.38 -8.32 5.13
N MET A 65 9.50 -9.34 5.09
CA MET A 65 9.80 -10.68 4.55
C MET A 65 10.17 -10.67 3.06
N THR A 66 9.61 -9.76 2.27
CA THR A 66 9.87 -9.66 0.82
C THR A 66 11.03 -8.72 0.50
N MET A 67 11.58 -8.00 1.49
CA MET A 67 12.66 -7.02 1.30
C MET A 67 13.92 -7.62 0.65
N GLY A 68 14.18 -8.92 0.86
CA GLY A 68 15.29 -9.65 0.22
C GLY A 68 15.02 -10.07 -1.24
N SER A 69 13.76 -10.05 -1.68
CA SER A 69 13.36 -10.34 -3.06
C SER A 69 13.03 -9.00 -3.73
N LYS A 70 13.97 -8.44 -4.51
CA LYS A 70 13.70 -7.26 -5.34
C LYS A 70 12.56 -7.54 -6.32
N ILE A 71 11.32 -7.29 -5.93
CA ILE A 71 10.18 -7.24 -6.83
C ILE A 71 9.99 -5.75 -7.11
N HIS A 72 10.16 -5.35 -8.38
CA HIS A 72 10.25 -3.97 -8.89
C HIS A 72 11.65 -3.32 -8.78
N ALA A 73 12.67 -4.04 -9.26
CA ALA A 73 13.73 -3.35 -9.97
C ALA A 73 13.15 -2.74 -11.28
N ASP A 74 13.53 -1.51 -11.60
CA ASP A 74 13.38 -0.84 -12.91
C ASP A 74 12.17 0.05 -13.22
N ASN A 75 11.28 0.38 -12.27
CA ASN A 75 10.31 1.45 -12.50
C ASN A 75 10.71 2.74 -11.78
N LYS A 76 11.44 3.63 -12.47
CA LYS A 76 11.92 4.93 -11.94
C LYS A 76 10.81 5.85 -11.45
N GLU A 77 9.57 5.56 -11.83
CA GLU A 77 8.36 6.33 -11.50
C GLU A 77 7.69 5.86 -10.19
N VAL A 78 8.22 4.82 -9.53
CA VAL A 78 7.67 4.27 -8.29
C VAL A 78 8.62 4.52 -7.13
N VAL A 79 8.11 5.14 -6.07
CA VAL A 79 8.84 5.39 -4.83
C VAL A 79 8.79 4.16 -3.93
N ASN A 80 9.93 3.55 -3.66
CA ASN A 80 10.02 2.43 -2.71
C ASN A 80 9.97 2.96 -1.27
N CYS A 81 8.96 2.53 -0.52
CA CYS A 81 8.73 2.95 0.85
C CYS A 81 9.44 2.04 1.86
N THR A 82 9.40 2.44 3.13
CA THR A 82 9.91 1.61 4.23
C THR A 82 9.13 0.30 4.30
N PRO A 83 9.78 -0.85 4.58
CA PRO A 83 9.08 -2.11 4.67
C PRO A 83 7.99 -2.10 5.74
N TRP A 84 6.84 -2.68 5.46
CA TRP A 84 5.78 -2.91 6.44
C TRP A 84 6.13 -4.18 7.26
N PRO A 85 6.31 -4.06 8.59
CA PRO A 85 6.49 -5.23 9.45
C PRO A 85 5.21 -6.07 9.47
N TRP A 86 5.30 -7.34 9.05
CA TRP A 86 4.15 -8.23 8.94
C TRP A 86 3.41 -8.48 10.27
N THR A 87 4.10 -8.30 11.41
CA THR A 87 3.53 -8.42 12.76
C THR A 87 2.73 -7.19 13.18
N SER A 88 2.85 -6.07 12.46
CA SER A 88 2.15 -4.84 12.78
C SER A 88 0.93 -4.67 11.88
N PRO A 89 -0.30 -4.64 12.41
CA PRO A 89 -1.50 -4.45 11.61
C PRO A 89 -1.66 -2.99 11.13
N SER A 90 -0.85 -2.06 11.64
CA SER A 90 -0.91 -0.64 11.30
C SER A 90 0.41 -0.16 10.71
N TYR A 91 0.34 0.67 9.68
CA TYR A 91 1.51 1.26 9.05
C TYR A 91 1.31 2.74 8.76
N GLN A 92 2.37 3.52 8.90
CA GLN A 92 2.34 4.97 8.66
C GLN A 92 3.29 5.32 7.53
N LEU A 93 2.72 5.68 6.39
CA LEU A 93 3.48 6.21 5.27
C LEU A 93 3.63 7.72 5.42
N LYS A 94 4.88 8.20 5.46
CA LYS A 94 5.19 9.64 5.45
C LYS A 94 5.60 10.04 4.04
N ILE A 95 4.91 11.04 3.49
CA ILE A 95 5.21 11.61 2.17
C ILE A 95 5.52 13.09 2.28
N ASP A 96 6.55 13.54 1.54
CA ASP A 96 6.95 14.95 1.41
C ASP A 96 6.02 15.73 0.46
N LEU A 97 4.72 15.64 0.73
CA LEU A 97 3.67 16.31 -0.03
C LEU A 97 2.65 16.88 0.95
N ALA A 98 2.17 18.10 0.70
CA ALA A 98 1.16 18.71 1.56
C ALA A 98 -0.21 18.06 1.29
N ARG A 99 -0.94 17.71 2.36
CA ARG A 99 -2.24 17.01 2.29
C ARG A 99 -3.25 17.71 1.38
N LYS A 100 -3.20 19.04 1.31
CA LYS A 100 -4.08 19.88 0.49
C LYS A 100 -3.91 19.67 -1.02
N ASP A 101 -2.74 19.19 -1.45
CA ASP A 101 -2.39 18.97 -2.85
C ASP A 101 -2.77 17.55 -3.31
N ILE A 102 -3.17 16.69 -2.37
CA ILE A 102 -3.63 15.32 -2.60
C ILE A 102 -5.12 15.35 -2.88
N GLU A 103 -5.51 14.85 -4.04
CA GLU A 103 -6.90 14.69 -4.44
C GLU A 103 -7.43 13.33 -3.97
N ILE A 104 -6.79 12.26 -4.44
CA ILE A 104 -7.22 10.88 -4.21
C ILE A 104 -6.01 10.02 -3.85
N ILE A 105 -6.23 9.07 -2.95
CA ILE A 105 -5.28 8.04 -2.54
C ILE A 105 -5.95 6.69 -2.78
N GLU A 106 -5.30 5.79 -3.51
CA GLU A 106 -5.84 4.48 -3.89
C GLU A 106 -4.83 3.37 -3.60
N ILE A 107 -5.29 2.29 -2.97
CA ILE A 107 -4.56 1.03 -2.86
C ILE A 107 -4.93 0.14 -4.04
N ASP A 108 -3.91 -0.39 -4.72
CA ASP A 108 -4.03 -1.34 -5.83
C ASP A 108 -5.10 -0.96 -6.88
N PRO A 109 -4.94 0.19 -7.58
CA PRO A 109 -5.89 0.61 -8.61
C PRO A 109 -5.97 -0.37 -9.79
N GLU A 110 -4.89 -1.12 -10.04
CA GLU A 110 -4.84 -2.14 -11.09
C GLU A 110 -5.51 -3.46 -10.68
N LYS A 111 -6.03 -3.57 -9.45
CA LYS A 111 -6.77 -4.72 -8.95
C LYS A 111 -5.97 -6.03 -9.06
N ARG A 112 -4.65 -5.93 -8.91
CA ARG A 112 -3.73 -7.08 -8.95
C ARG A 112 -3.92 -7.98 -7.73
N THR A 113 -4.56 -7.46 -6.68
CA THR A 113 -4.89 -8.15 -5.44
C THR A 113 -6.39 -8.44 -5.32
N MET A 114 -6.72 -9.58 -4.73
CA MET A 114 -8.07 -9.96 -4.31
C MET A 114 -8.36 -9.37 -2.93
N ASP A 115 -8.37 -8.05 -2.82
CA ASP A 115 -8.87 -7.37 -1.62
C ASP A 115 -10.40 -7.57 -1.50
N ILE A 116 -10.85 -8.05 -0.35
CA ILE A 116 -12.26 -8.32 -0.07
C ILE A 116 -13.08 -7.02 0.11
N ASN A 117 -12.42 -5.93 0.52
CA ASN A 117 -13.05 -4.64 0.70
C ASN A 117 -12.29 -3.64 -0.17
N ARG A 118 -12.93 -3.17 -1.24
CA ARG A 118 -12.29 -2.19 -2.15
C ARG A 118 -12.75 -0.77 -1.89
N GLU A 119 -13.79 -0.59 -1.09
CA GLU A 119 -14.34 0.73 -0.78
C GLU A 119 -13.44 1.49 0.20
N ASN A 120 -12.77 0.76 1.11
CA ASN A 120 -11.75 1.29 2.04
C ASN A 120 -10.35 1.44 1.41
N ASN A 121 -10.18 1.02 0.15
CA ASN A 121 -8.94 1.20 -0.60
C ASN A 121 -8.81 2.59 -1.22
N VAL A 122 -9.86 3.42 -1.17
CA VAL A 122 -9.88 4.76 -1.73
C VAL A 122 -10.09 5.80 -0.64
N TYR A 123 -9.29 6.87 -0.62
CA TYR A 123 -9.42 7.98 0.30
C TYR A 123 -9.26 9.34 -0.40
N PRO A 124 -10.15 10.34 -0.14
CA PRO A 124 -11.39 10.19 0.61
C PRO A 124 -12.34 9.24 -0.13
N GLY A 125 -13.09 8.40 0.62
CA GLY A 125 -13.97 7.40 0.02
C GLY A 125 -14.92 8.03 -1.01
N LYS A 126 -15.27 7.26 -2.05
CA LYS A 126 -16.24 7.74 -3.05
C LYS A 126 -17.55 8.05 -2.33
N HIS A 127 -17.96 9.31 -2.40
CA HIS A 127 -19.14 9.84 -1.73
C HIS A 127 -20.43 9.53 -2.49
#